data_AF-A0AAE9T155-F1
#
_entry.id   AF-A0AAE9T155-F1
#
_cell.length_a   1.000
_cell.length_b   1.000
_cell.length_c   1.000
_cell.angle_alpha   90.00
_cell.angle_beta   90.00
_cell.angle_gamma   90.00
#
_symmetry.space_group_name_H-M   'P 1'
#
loop_
_entity.id
_entity.type
_entity.pdbx_description
1 polymer ?
#
loop_
_entity_poly.entity_id
_entity_poly.type
_entity_poly.pdbx_seq_one_letter_code
_entity_poly.pdbx_strand_id
1 'polypeptide(L)'
;MMPVRLWLTEIADRGSHLLLTGVSGNYHDIITLQHALLRHVSVERVQLLRTSRERGVDDGLRFSLQVDWRSATDSLLGDDHD
;
A
#
# COMPACT_ATOMS: atom_id res chain seq x y z
N MET A 1 -15.00 -17.97 -7.36
CA MET A 1 -13.72 -18.53 -7.85
C MET A 1 -12.69 -17.52 -7.44
N MET A 2 -11.94 -17.82 -6.38
CA MET A 2 -11.08 -16.84 -5.74
C MET A 2 -10.03 -16.30 -6.70
N PRO A 3 -9.66 -15.02 -6.59
CA PRO A 3 -8.51 -14.54 -7.32
C PRO A 3 -7.26 -15.26 -6.80
N VAL A 4 -6.61 -16.02 -7.68
CA VAL A 4 -5.33 -16.71 -7.42
C VAL A 4 -4.19 -15.71 -7.15
N ARG A 5 -4.45 -14.41 -7.36
CA ARG A 5 -3.50 -13.29 -7.27
C ARG A 5 -4.13 -12.16 -6.48
N LEU A 6 -3.33 -11.18 -6.08
CA LEU A 6 -3.78 -9.94 -5.46
C LEU A 6 -4.54 -9.05 -6.47
N TRP A 7 -5.66 -8.45 -6.04
CA TRP A 7 -6.44 -7.48 -6.81
C TRP A 7 -6.71 -6.23 -5.99
N LEU A 8 -6.52 -5.07 -6.60
CA LEU A 8 -6.94 -3.80 -6.03
C LEU A 8 -8.41 -3.56 -6.38
N THR A 9 -9.21 -3.21 -5.37
CA THR A 9 -10.63 -2.87 -5.51
C THR A 9 -10.88 -1.38 -5.43
N GLU A 10 -9.99 -0.63 -4.76
CA GLU A 10 -10.07 0.82 -4.65
C GLU A 10 -8.67 1.42 -4.56
N ILE A 11 -8.49 2.57 -5.21
CA ILE A 11 -7.29 3.41 -5.12
C ILE A 11 -7.80 4.83 -4.91
N ALA A 12 -7.53 5.39 -3.73
CA ALA A 12 -7.90 6.77 -3.42
C ALA A 12 -6.65 7.61 -3.18
N ASP A 13 -6.49 8.65 -3.99
CA ASP A 13 -5.43 9.63 -3.81
C ASP A 13 -5.90 10.73 -2.85
N ARG A 14 -5.12 10.95 -1.80
CA ARG A 14 -5.35 11.96 -0.76
C ARG A 14 -4.34 13.10 -0.82
N GLY A 15 -3.54 13.17 -1.88
CA GLY A 15 -2.50 14.17 -2.10
C GLY A 15 -1.19 13.81 -1.37
N SER A 16 -1.23 13.63 -0.05
CA SER A 16 -0.04 13.24 0.73
C SER A 16 0.23 11.73 0.74
N HIS A 17 -0.80 10.94 0.45
CA HIS A 17 -0.71 9.49 0.45
C HIS A 17 -1.74 8.87 -0.50
N LEU A 18 -1.48 7.64 -0.93
CA LEU A 18 -2.49 6.76 -1.52
C LEU A 18 -3.08 5.83 -0.48
N LEU A 19 -4.39 5.65 -0.54
CA LEU A 19 -5.07 4.55 0.12
C LEU A 19 -5.38 3.47 -0.93
N LEU A 20 -4.84 2.27 -0.74
CA LEU A 20 -5.05 1.12 -1.60
C LEU A 20 -5.88 0.09 -0.84
N THR A 21 -7.03 -0.29 -1.39
CA THR A 21 -7.87 -1.36 -0.84
C THR A 21 -7.94 -2.50 -1.83
N GLY A 22 -7.89 -3.73 -1.36
CA GLY A 22 -7.91 -4.88 -2.25
C GLY A 22 -8.27 -6.20 -1.58
N VAL A 23 -8.24 -7.24 -2.38
CA VAL A 23 -8.42 -8.64 -1.96
C VAL A 23 -7.23 -9.48 -2.42
N SER A 24 -6.83 -10.43 -1.59
CA SER A 24 -5.74 -11.36 -1.87
C SER A 24 -6.12 -12.77 -1.45
N GLY A 25 -5.62 -13.78 -2.14
CA GLY A 25 -5.75 -15.18 -1.71
C GLY A 25 -4.86 -15.53 -0.51
N ASN A 26 -3.78 -14.77 -0.27
CA ASN A 26 -2.83 -15.04 0.81
C ASN A 26 -2.14 -13.77 1.34
N TYR A 27 -1.56 -13.86 2.54
CA TYR A 27 -0.82 -12.75 3.16
C TYR A 27 0.51 -12.47 2.45
N HIS A 28 1.13 -13.47 1.84
CA HIS A 28 2.43 -13.35 1.18
C HIS A 28 2.38 -12.34 0.02
N ASP A 29 1.31 -12.33 -0.76
CA ASP A 29 1.10 -11.38 -1.86
C ASP A 29 0.95 -9.94 -1.35
N ILE A 30 0.27 -9.75 -0.21
CA ILE A 30 0.10 -8.43 0.43
C ILE A 30 1.45 -7.89 0.90
N ILE A 31 2.26 -8.74 1.55
CA ILE A 31 3.62 -8.38 1.99
C ILE A 31 4.54 -8.11 0.81
N THR A 32 4.41 -8.88 -0.27
CA THR A 32 5.17 -8.67 -1.51
C THR A 32 4.83 -7.33 -2.16
N LEU A 33 3.54 -6.98 -2.23
CA LEU A 33 3.09 -5.67 -2.69
C LEU A 33 3.65 -4.55 -1.81
N GLN A 34 3.55 -4.68 -0.49
CA GLN A 34 4.09 -3.69 0.45
C GLN A 34 5.59 -3.46 0.22
N HIS A 35 6.39 -4.52 0.11
CA HIS A 35 7.81 -4.39 -0.18
C HIS A 35 8.10 -3.78 -1.55
N ALA A 36 7.34 -4.13 -2.58
CA ALA A 36 7.50 -3.55 -3.91
C ALA A 36 7.25 -2.04 -3.90
N LEU A 37 6.22 -1.59 -3.18
CA LEU A 37 5.89 -0.17 -3.02
C LEU A 37 6.97 0.58 -2.22
N LEU A 38 7.46 0.00 -1.12
CA LEU A 38 8.54 0.56 -0.30
C LEU A 38 9.86 0.76 -1.07
N ARG A 39 10.09 0.00 -2.15
CA ARG A 39 11.29 0.15 -2.98
C ARG A 39 11.21 1.33 -3.95
N HIS A 40 10.05 1.96 -4.10
CA HIS A 40 9.89 3.08 -5.02
C HIS A 40 10.49 4.36 -4.45
N VAL A 41 11.26 5.10 -5.26
CA VAL A 41 12.03 6.28 -4.81
C VAL A 41 11.16 7.39 -4.21
N SER A 42 9.93 7.53 -4.71
CA SER A 42 8.96 8.53 -4.25
C SER A 42 8.13 8.09 -3.04
N VAL A 43 8.29 6.85 -2.56
CA VAL A 43 7.55 6.33 -1.41
C VAL A 43 8.39 6.47 -0.17
N GLU A 44 7.83 7.11 0.86
CA GLU A 44 8.49 7.29 2.16
C GLU A 44 8.19 6.09 3.05
N ARG A 45 6.92 5.70 3.07
CA ARG A 45 6.41 4.69 3.99
C ARG A 45 5.23 3.96 3.37
N VAL A 46 5.11 2.68 3.69
CA VAL A 46 3.94 1.87 3.38
C VAL A 46 3.44 1.23 4.67
N GLN A 47 2.16 1.41 4.96
CA GLN A 47 1.51 0.94 6.18
C GLN A 47 0.35 0.02 5.85
N LEU A 48 0.36 -1.18 6.42
CA LEU A 48 -0.79 -2.07 6.37
C LEU A 48 -1.79 -1.66 7.44
N LEU A 49 -2.87 -1.00 7.03
CA LEU A 49 -3.89 -0.46 7.94
C LEU A 49 -4.82 -1.54 8.46
N ARG A 50 -5.22 -2.46 7.58
CA ARG A 50 -6.18 -3.51 7.92
C ARG A 50 -5.93 -4.76 7.08
N THR A 51 -6.09 -5.91 7.72
CA THR A 51 -6.32 -7.18 7.03
C THR A 51 -7.46 -7.92 7.72
N SER A 52 -8.36 -8.49 6.92
CA SER A 52 -9.49 -9.26 7.41
C SER A 52 -9.72 -10.45 6.49
N ARG A 53 -9.95 -11.62 7.08
CA ARG A 53 -10.35 -12.81 6.33
C ARG A 53 -11.87 -12.80 6.18
N GLU A 54 -12.33 -12.74 4.96
CA GLU A 54 -13.74 -12.89 4.62
C GLU A 54 -14.04 -14.38 4.45
N ARG A 55 -14.72 -14.98 5.44
CA ARG A 55 -15.17 -16.37 5.33
C ARG A 55 -16.52 -16.39 4.61
N GLY A 56 -16.54 -16.91 3.38
CA GLY A 56 -17.73 -16.94 2.51
C GLY A 56 -17.49 -17.72 1.21
N VAL A 57 -18.28 -17.44 0.17
CA VAL A 57 -18.19 -18.10 -1.15
C VAL A 57 -16.86 -17.83 -1.86
N ASP A 58 -16.17 -16.76 -1.49
CA ASP A 58 -14.80 -16.44 -1.87
C ASP A 58 -13.99 -16.18 -0.59
N ASP A 59 -13.28 -17.20 -0.08
CA ASP A 59 -12.41 -17.19 1.13
C ASP A 59 -11.16 -16.28 1.01
N GLY A 60 -11.39 -14.95 0.97
CA GLY A 60 -10.38 -13.96 0.61
C GLY A 60 -9.85 -13.17 1.79
N LEU A 61 -8.64 -12.62 1.64
CA LEU A 61 -8.08 -11.63 2.54
C LEU A 61 -8.34 -10.24 1.97
N ARG A 62 -9.26 -9.50 2.58
CA ARG A 62 -9.41 -8.07 2.30
C ARG A 62 -8.32 -7.30 3.04
N PHE A 63 -7.67 -6.37 2.36
CA PHE A 63 -6.61 -5.55 2.92
C PHE A 63 -6.77 -4.08 2.57
N SER A 64 -6.17 -3.22 3.40
CA SER A 64 -6.00 -1.79 3.14
C SER A 64 -4.56 -1.39 3.45
N LEU A 65 -3.93 -0.70 2.49
CA LEU A 65 -2.59 -0.14 2.60
C LEU A 65 -2.65 1.38 2.47
N GLN A 66 -1.83 2.08 3.24
CA GLN A 66 -1.51 3.48 3.04
C GLN A 66 -0.09 3.59 2.51
N VAL A 67 0.09 4.37 1.45
CA VAL A 67 1.39 4.63 0.82
C VAL A 67 1.64 6.12 0.94
N ASP A 68 2.53 6.50 1.83
CA ASP A 68 2.90 7.89 2.07
C ASP A 68 3.99 8.29 1.07
N TRP A 69 3.78 9.41 0.38
CA TRP A 69 4.76 9.93 -0.58
C TRP A 69 5.86 10.68 0.15
N ARG A 70 7.11 10.56 -0.34
CA ARG A 70 8.19 11.45 0.10
C ARG A 70 7.81 12.87 -0.33
N SER A 71 7.71 13.76 0.65
CA SER A 71 7.47 15.16 0.38
C SER A 71 8.64 15.72 -0.45
N ALA A 72 8.36 16.46 -1.52
CA ALA A 72 9.39 17.19 -2.27
C ALA A 72 10.17 18.18 -1.36
N THR A 73 9.60 18.51 -0.20
CA THR A 73 10.20 19.39 0.82
C THR A 73 11.42 18.80 1.51
N ASP A 74 11.58 17.47 1.56
CA ASP A 74 12.80 16.85 2.12
C ASP A 74 14.04 17.09 1.23
N SER A 75 13.84 17.47 -0.04
CA SER A 75 14.94 17.85 -0.93
C SER A 75 15.35 19.32 -0.80
N LEU A 76 14.64 20.14 -0.01
CA LEU A 76 14.89 21.58 0.16
C LEU A 76 15.50 21.94 1.53
N LEU A 77 15.56 21.01 2.47
CA LEU A 77 16.07 21.25 3.84
C LEU A 77 17.56 20.93 4.02
N GLY A 78 18.27 20.60 2.95
CA GLY A 78 19.69 20.22 2.97
C GLY A 78 20.68 21.29 2.52
N ASP A 79 20.24 22.50 2.21
CA ASP A 79 21.09 23.51 1.56
C ASP A 79 20.75 24.94 2.03
N ASP A 80 20.87 25.22 3.34
CA ASP A 80 21.08 26.58 3.86
C ASP A 80 21.59 26.55 5.31
N HIS A 81 22.91 26.58 5.50
CA HIS A 81 23.55 27.57 6.39
C HIS A 81 25.08 27.54 6.23
N ASP A 82 25.62 28.71 5.86
CA ASP A 82 27.03 29.15 5.91
C ASP A 82 27.68 28.95 7.30
#